data_AF-A0A1V5KBC6-F1
#
_entry.id   AF-A0A1V5KBC6-F1
#
_cell.length_a   1.000
_cell.length_b   1.000
_cell.length_c   1.000
_cell.angle_alpha   90.00
_cell.angle_beta   90.00
_cell.angle_gamma   90.00
#
_symmetry.space_group_name_H-M   'P 1'
#
loop_
_entity.id
_entity.type
_entity.pdbx_description
1 polymer ?
#
loop_
_entity_poly.entity_id
_entity_poly.type
_entity_poly.pdbx_seq_one_letter_code
_entity_poly.pdbx_strand_id
1 'polypeptide(L)'
;MNVPNGQILSVGGDATNPGHSFIGDTDTGMYSSGANTLNLVTGGTSRLNVLSTGEVNVSGALFGVNGVTYTWAAANAAGQLTNDGSGNLSWSAPSLTATYVGFGDASSKLTGSANMTWNDTYGGLSLSQVVGSGTIPRILLVTGAAMTALTASTEAIDVYFNLGRTVQFATGALTTQRAVYITAPTYAFVGTSTITNAYTFAISGAPGVGANATLSNARAFVVESGLSEFKGRTLFAASTASASSIRITQGSHVTSGLADGDVWCTATGFFGRTGGATIPLSRGAVGLTDAANIATDASLGTLFGVTLTASRTMSAPTNPSNGMMIMYRITQGGSGSYTITWDPVFQFSTNLPAPVLSTAVGVKDYIGFCYDSGLAKWHCVSYALGYGP
;
A
#
# COMPACT_ATOMS: atom_id res chain seq x y z
N MET A 1 -33.99 10.24 94.03
CA MET A 1 -32.61 10.03 93.55
C MET A 1 -31.75 11.13 94.15
N ASN A 2 -30.94 10.82 95.17
CA ASN A 2 -30.04 11.79 95.79
C ASN A 2 -28.62 11.35 95.42
N VAL A 3 -27.88 12.19 94.71
CA VAL A 3 -26.46 11.97 94.49
C VAL A 3 -25.74 13.31 94.39
N PRO A 4 -24.64 13.51 95.16
CA PRO A 4 -23.85 14.74 95.12
C PRO A 4 -23.39 15.02 93.68
N ASN A 5 -23.44 16.29 93.27
CA ASN A 5 -23.13 16.78 91.92
C ASN A 5 -24.20 16.54 90.84
N GLY A 6 -25.37 16.01 91.19
CA GLY A 6 -26.52 15.91 90.25
C GLY A 6 -26.39 14.80 89.20
N GLN A 7 -25.43 13.89 89.34
CA GLN A 7 -25.27 12.74 88.45
C GLN A 7 -26.40 11.73 88.67
N ILE A 8 -26.99 11.22 87.59
CA ILE A 8 -27.98 10.13 87.62
C ILE A 8 -27.23 8.82 87.32
N LEU A 9 -27.20 7.90 88.29
CA LEU A 9 -26.63 6.55 88.14
C LEU A 9 -27.73 5.52 87.89
N SER A 10 -27.62 4.75 86.82
CA SER A 10 -28.47 3.58 86.53
C SER A 10 -27.73 2.27 86.75
N VAL A 11 -28.47 1.18 86.93
CA VAL A 11 -27.92 -0.17 86.81
C VAL A 11 -27.49 -0.37 85.34
N GLY A 12 -26.31 -0.95 85.11
CA GLY A 12 -25.85 -1.28 83.76
C GLY A 12 -26.86 -2.21 83.08
N GLY A 13 -27.50 -1.73 82.01
CA GLY A 13 -28.45 -2.52 81.22
C GLY A 13 -27.81 -3.23 80.04
N ASP A 14 -28.65 -3.84 79.21
CA ASP A 14 -28.26 -4.43 77.92
C ASP A 14 -29.19 -3.92 76.79
N ALA A 15 -29.01 -4.44 75.58
CA ALA A 15 -29.81 -4.03 74.44
C ALA A 15 -31.30 -4.35 74.61
N THR A 16 -31.66 -5.45 75.28
CA THR A 16 -33.06 -5.84 75.50
C THR A 16 -33.68 -5.18 76.74
N ASN A 17 -32.86 -4.71 77.67
CA ASN A 17 -33.30 -4.01 78.87
C ASN A 17 -32.32 -2.87 79.24
N PRO A 18 -32.40 -1.72 78.55
CA PRO A 18 -31.53 -0.57 78.81
C PRO A 18 -31.68 -0.01 80.23
N GLY A 19 -30.56 0.44 80.81
CA GLY A 19 -30.52 0.98 82.17
C GLY A 19 -31.32 2.27 82.35
N HIS A 20 -31.52 3.00 81.26
CA HIS A 20 -32.51 4.07 81.15
C HIS A 20 -33.51 3.71 80.04
N SER A 21 -34.74 3.41 80.43
CA SER A 21 -35.83 3.02 79.54
C SER A 21 -37.12 3.78 79.86
N PHE A 22 -38.17 3.56 79.06
CA PHE A 22 -39.45 4.23 79.22
C PHE A 22 -40.53 3.26 79.71
N ILE A 23 -41.44 3.76 80.54
CA ILE A 23 -42.59 2.97 80.98
C ILE A 23 -43.46 2.66 79.75
N GLY A 24 -43.65 1.37 79.45
CA GLY A 24 -44.40 0.91 78.28
C GLY A 24 -43.58 0.65 77.02
N ASP A 25 -42.29 1.00 77.01
CA ASP A 25 -41.34 0.75 75.92
C ASP A 25 -39.98 0.43 76.55
N THR A 26 -39.91 -0.77 77.15
CA THR A 26 -38.80 -1.16 78.02
C THR A 26 -37.55 -1.56 77.25
N ASP A 27 -37.65 -1.78 75.95
CA ASP A 27 -36.55 -2.19 75.06
C ASP A 27 -36.00 -1.03 74.21
N THR A 28 -36.45 0.21 74.50
CA THR A 28 -35.94 1.45 73.91
C THR A 28 -35.33 2.33 74.99
N GLY A 29 -34.11 2.83 74.75
CA GLY A 29 -33.40 3.59 75.77
C GLY A 29 -31.90 3.69 75.59
N MET A 30 -31.20 3.89 76.71
CA MET A 30 -29.75 4.05 76.79
C MET A 30 -29.15 3.03 77.75
N TYR A 31 -28.02 2.43 77.34
CA TYR A 31 -27.26 1.53 78.20
C TYR A 31 -25.76 1.62 77.91
N SER A 32 -24.96 0.99 78.75
CA SER A 32 -23.51 0.88 78.60
C SER A 32 -23.16 -0.57 78.31
N SER A 33 -22.74 -0.90 77.08
CA SER A 33 -22.38 -2.29 76.69
C SER A 33 -21.03 -2.77 77.21
N GLY A 34 -20.22 -1.85 77.74
CA GLY A 34 -18.92 -2.08 78.35
C GLY A 34 -18.40 -0.80 78.99
N ALA A 35 -17.19 -0.83 79.54
CA ALA A 35 -16.55 0.38 80.04
C ALA A 35 -16.33 1.38 78.89
N ASN A 36 -16.70 2.64 79.12
CA ASN A 36 -16.51 3.76 78.18
C ASN A 36 -17.19 3.58 76.80
N THR A 37 -18.32 2.88 76.76
CA THR A 37 -19.15 2.72 75.55
C THR A 37 -20.58 3.08 75.87
N LEU A 38 -21.14 4.07 75.19
CA LEU A 38 -22.54 4.45 75.32
C LEU A 38 -23.33 3.89 74.14
N ASN A 39 -24.46 3.26 74.41
CA ASN A 39 -25.35 2.69 73.40
C ASN A 39 -26.74 3.31 73.49
N LEU A 40 -27.32 3.60 72.32
CA LEU A 40 -28.73 3.90 72.13
C LEU A 40 -29.39 2.69 71.49
N VAL A 41 -30.48 2.23 72.09
CA VAL A 41 -31.23 1.05 71.65
C VAL A 41 -32.67 1.43 71.34
N THR A 42 -33.21 0.82 70.28
CA THR A 42 -34.64 0.81 69.96
C THR A 42 -35.08 -0.61 69.64
N GLY A 43 -36.22 -1.05 70.17
CA GLY A 43 -36.77 -2.38 69.91
C GLY A 43 -35.80 -3.52 70.23
N GLY A 44 -35.03 -3.39 71.32
CA GLY A 44 -34.12 -4.44 71.78
C GLY A 44 -32.78 -4.54 71.05
N THR A 45 -32.48 -3.66 70.08
CA THR A 45 -31.22 -3.69 69.30
C THR A 45 -30.45 -2.37 69.37
N SER A 46 -29.15 -2.41 69.69
CA SER A 46 -28.28 -1.22 69.65
C SER A 46 -28.23 -0.60 68.24
N ARG A 47 -28.73 0.63 68.10
CA ARG A 47 -28.76 1.37 66.83
C ARG A 47 -27.62 2.34 66.67
N LEU A 48 -27.13 2.90 67.76
CA LEU A 48 -25.98 3.79 67.76
C LEU A 48 -25.11 3.47 68.97
N ASN A 49 -23.80 3.36 68.78
CA ASN A 49 -22.86 3.33 69.89
C ASN A 49 -21.69 4.28 69.67
N VAL A 50 -21.27 4.90 70.76
CA VAL A 50 -20.11 5.79 70.81
C VAL A 50 -19.08 5.18 71.72
N LEU A 51 -17.88 4.94 71.19
CA LEU A 51 -16.74 4.43 71.94
C LEU A 51 -15.86 5.58 72.41
N SER A 52 -15.10 5.35 73.47
CA SER A 52 -14.05 6.28 73.94
C SER A 52 -12.95 6.59 72.92
N THR A 53 -12.82 5.79 71.86
CA THR A 53 -11.93 6.05 70.72
C THR A 53 -12.43 7.19 69.81
N GLY A 54 -13.66 7.67 70.01
CA GLY A 54 -14.31 8.65 69.14
C GLY A 54 -15.06 8.03 67.96
N GLU A 55 -15.03 6.71 67.82
CA GLU A 55 -15.80 5.98 66.80
C GLU A 55 -17.29 5.97 67.17
N VAL A 56 -18.12 6.32 66.18
CA VAL A 56 -19.59 6.27 66.27
C VAL A 56 -20.07 5.24 65.25
N ASN A 57 -20.60 4.10 65.70
CA ASN A 57 -21.20 3.14 64.80
C ASN A 57 -22.72 3.29 64.82
N VAL A 58 -23.32 3.19 63.63
CA VAL A 58 -24.77 3.18 63.44
C VAL A 58 -25.15 1.86 62.78
N SER A 59 -26.05 1.09 63.38
CA SER A 59 -26.54 -0.15 62.77
C SER A 59 -27.70 0.18 61.81
N GLY A 60 -27.43 0.12 60.51
CA GLY A 60 -28.37 0.45 59.45
C GLY A 60 -27.74 1.37 58.38
N ALA A 61 -28.58 1.88 57.47
CA ALA A 61 -28.13 2.85 56.48
C ALA A 61 -27.97 4.24 57.12
N LEU A 62 -26.80 4.85 56.95
CA LEU A 62 -26.57 6.25 57.34
C LEU A 62 -26.83 7.15 56.12
N PHE A 63 -27.95 7.87 56.13
CA PHE A 63 -28.32 8.75 55.01
C PHE A 63 -27.74 10.15 55.22
N GLY A 64 -26.91 10.63 54.29
CA GLY A 64 -26.43 12.02 54.26
C GLY A 64 -25.26 12.35 55.19
N VAL A 65 -24.11 11.68 55.03
CA VAL A 65 -22.88 12.07 55.73
C VAL A 65 -22.24 13.27 55.02
N ASN A 66 -22.24 14.44 55.67
CA ASN A 66 -21.58 15.63 55.16
C ASN A 66 -20.13 15.66 55.65
N GLY A 67 -19.15 15.77 54.73
CA GLY A 67 -17.75 15.96 55.07
C GLY A 67 -16.98 14.70 55.49
N VAL A 68 -17.24 13.53 54.87
CA VAL A 68 -16.40 12.34 55.10
C VAL A 68 -15.00 12.58 54.56
N THR A 69 -14.01 12.63 55.46
CA THR A 69 -12.58 12.67 55.08
C THR A 69 -12.03 11.24 55.12
N TYR A 70 -11.86 10.61 53.95
CA TYR A 70 -11.16 9.33 53.84
C TYR A 70 -9.65 9.59 53.71
N THR A 71 -8.86 9.12 54.68
CA THR A 71 -7.40 9.12 54.58
C THR A 71 -6.95 8.11 53.54
N TRP A 72 -6.19 8.61 52.58
CA TRP A 72 -5.81 7.88 51.39
C TRP A 72 -4.65 6.91 51.67
N ALA A 73 -4.75 5.65 51.23
CA ALA A 73 -3.55 4.81 51.16
C ALA A 73 -2.74 5.27 49.94
N ALA A 74 -1.48 5.66 50.15
CA ALA A 74 -0.56 6.35 49.23
C ALA A 74 -0.38 5.76 47.79
N ALA A 75 -1.12 4.73 47.39
CA ALA A 75 -0.88 3.96 46.18
C ALA A 75 -1.74 4.29 44.94
N ASN A 76 -2.88 5.00 45.03
CA ASN A 76 -3.90 4.96 43.95
C ASN A 76 -4.34 6.33 43.39
N ALA A 77 -3.41 7.14 42.87
CA ALA A 77 -3.49 8.60 42.60
C ALA A 77 -4.64 9.10 41.69
N ALA A 78 -5.50 8.24 41.15
CA ALA A 78 -6.57 8.65 40.23
C ALA A 78 -7.70 7.62 40.16
N GLY A 79 -8.73 7.74 41.00
CA GLY A 79 -9.99 6.98 40.89
C GLY A 79 -11.18 7.95 40.93
N GLN A 80 -12.28 7.65 40.21
CA GLN A 80 -13.54 8.37 40.37
C GLN A 80 -14.49 7.59 41.28
N LEU A 81 -15.20 8.32 42.13
CA LEU A 81 -16.26 7.76 42.95
C LEU A 81 -17.54 7.66 42.13
N THR A 82 -18.02 6.45 41.88
CA THR A 82 -19.29 6.22 41.19
C THR A 82 -20.35 5.70 42.16
N ASN A 83 -21.55 6.30 42.12
CA ASN A 83 -22.74 5.80 42.82
C ASN A 83 -23.56 5.00 41.81
N ASP A 84 -23.79 3.72 42.07
CA ASP A 84 -24.50 2.82 41.16
C ASP A 84 -26.03 3.01 41.16
N GLY A 85 -26.52 4.10 41.77
CA GLY A 85 -27.94 4.40 41.89
C GLY A 85 -28.69 3.53 42.90
N SER A 86 -28.01 2.54 43.51
CA SER A 86 -28.54 1.66 44.56
C SER A 86 -27.90 1.93 45.93
N GLY A 87 -27.16 3.04 46.05
CA GLY A 87 -26.52 3.46 47.30
C GLY A 87 -25.16 2.84 47.57
N ASN A 88 -24.65 2.00 46.65
CA ASN A 88 -23.27 1.55 46.72
C ASN A 88 -22.35 2.59 46.08
N LEU A 89 -21.40 3.05 46.89
CA LEU A 89 -20.29 3.85 46.42
C LEU A 89 -19.14 2.91 46.07
N SER A 90 -18.93 2.68 44.78
CA SER A 90 -17.81 1.89 44.28
C SER A 90 -16.74 2.80 43.71
N TRP A 91 -15.50 2.51 44.08
CA TRP A 91 -14.34 3.12 43.44
C TRP A 91 -14.04 2.33 42.18
N SER A 92 -14.33 2.93 41.04
CA SER A 92 -13.86 2.45 39.75
C SER A 92 -12.67 3.28 39.31
N ALA A 93 -11.76 2.68 38.54
CA ALA A 93 -10.82 3.47 37.77
C ALA A 93 -11.61 4.49 36.92
N PRO A 94 -11.13 5.74 36.75
CA PRO A 94 -11.94 6.85 36.23
C PRO A 94 -12.70 6.51 34.97
N SER A 95 -14.02 6.72 35.02
CA SER A 95 -14.90 6.87 33.86
C SER A 95 -14.79 8.31 33.36
N LEU A 96 -13.70 8.60 32.64
CA LEU A 96 -13.58 9.90 31.97
C LEU A 96 -14.68 10.00 30.90
N THR A 97 -15.33 11.16 30.78
CA THR A 97 -15.85 11.61 29.47
C THR A 97 -14.68 11.47 28.49
N ALA A 98 -14.70 10.43 27.65
CA ALA A 98 -13.47 9.73 27.25
C ALA A 98 -12.48 10.63 26.49
N THR A 99 -11.40 11.05 27.17
CA THR A 99 -10.22 11.66 26.54
C THR A 99 -9.05 10.66 26.39
N TYR A 100 -9.16 9.42 26.88
CA TYR A 100 -8.23 8.33 26.53
C TYR A 100 -8.99 6.99 26.53
N VAL A 101 -8.78 6.16 25.50
CA VAL A 101 -9.05 4.71 25.57
C VAL A 101 -7.97 4.14 26.50
N GLY A 102 -8.35 3.80 27.74
CA GLY A 102 -7.49 3.04 28.63
C GLY A 102 -7.31 1.63 28.08
N PHE A 103 -6.07 1.19 27.87
CA PHE A 103 -5.79 -0.20 27.55
C PHE A 103 -5.54 -0.98 28.85
N GLY A 104 -6.30 -2.06 29.04
CA GLY A 104 -6.44 -2.79 30.30
C GLY A 104 -5.32 -3.79 30.62
N ASP A 105 -4.15 -3.69 30.02
CA ASP A 105 -2.97 -4.44 30.45
C ASP A 105 -1.70 -3.58 30.41
N ALA A 106 -0.69 -4.00 31.17
CA ALA A 106 0.57 -3.26 31.35
C ALA A 106 1.41 -3.10 30.05
N SER A 107 0.94 -3.65 28.92
CA SER A 107 1.66 -3.69 27.65
C SER A 107 1.15 -2.69 26.62
N SER A 108 0.05 -1.98 26.89
CA SER A 108 -0.57 -1.09 25.90
C SER A 108 -0.52 0.38 26.35
N LYS A 109 0.47 1.12 25.83
CA LYS A 109 0.76 2.52 26.17
C LYS A 109 0.50 3.44 24.99
N LEU A 110 -0.40 4.43 25.14
CA LEU A 110 -0.33 5.66 24.33
C LEU A 110 0.56 6.65 25.10
N THR A 111 1.86 6.67 24.78
CA THR A 111 2.80 7.65 25.34
C THR A 111 3.19 8.63 24.23
N GLY A 112 2.51 9.78 24.12
CA GLY A 112 2.88 10.79 23.13
C GLY A 112 1.89 11.94 22.99
N SER A 113 2.44 13.14 22.79
CA SER A 113 1.78 14.46 22.70
C SER A 113 0.96 14.71 21.42
N ALA A 114 0.23 13.71 20.92
CA ALA A 114 -0.67 13.87 19.78
C ALA A 114 -2.12 13.92 20.26
N ASN A 115 -2.88 14.95 19.86
CA ASN A 115 -4.33 14.94 20.02
C ASN A 115 -4.91 13.89 19.06
N MET A 116 -5.07 12.65 19.53
CA MET A 116 -5.86 11.65 18.82
C MET A 116 -7.34 11.93 19.10
N THR A 117 -7.99 12.68 18.22
CA THR A 117 -9.45 12.89 18.31
C THR A 117 -10.15 11.78 17.54
N TRP A 118 -10.86 10.93 18.27
CA TRP A 118 -11.86 10.02 17.71
C TRP A 118 -13.13 10.85 17.46
N ASN A 119 -13.49 11.08 16.19
CA ASN A 119 -14.67 11.88 15.86
C ASN A 119 -15.86 10.95 15.56
N ASP A 120 -16.76 10.83 16.52
CA ASP A 120 -17.92 9.93 16.49
C ASP A 120 -19.10 10.41 15.61
N THR A 121 -18.97 11.49 14.84
CA THR A 121 -20.02 11.79 13.85
C THR A 121 -19.91 10.86 12.62
N TYR A 122 -18.69 10.39 12.29
CA TYR A 122 -18.43 9.44 11.20
C TYR A 122 -17.35 8.38 11.52
N GLY A 123 -16.92 8.25 12.79
CA GLY A 123 -16.09 7.14 13.29
C GLY A 123 -14.63 7.10 12.80
N GLY A 124 -14.03 8.25 12.49
CA GLY A 124 -12.66 8.33 11.94
C GLY A 124 -11.58 8.70 12.96
N LEU A 125 -10.36 8.21 12.74
CA LEU A 125 -9.14 8.70 13.41
C LEU A 125 -8.60 9.91 12.66
N SER A 126 -8.52 11.06 13.32
CA SER A 126 -7.81 12.24 12.83
C SER A 126 -6.53 12.44 13.62
N LEU A 127 -5.41 12.57 12.91
CA LEU A 127 -4.12 12.92 13.48
C LEU A 127 -3.76 14.32 12.98
N SER A 128 -3.48 15.24 13.91
CA SER A 128 -3.01 16.59 13.60
C SER A 128 -1.76 16.89 14.40
N GLN A 129 -0.73 17.40 13.72
CA GLN A 129 0.54 17.76 14.35
C GLN A 129 0.45 19.17 14.96
N VAL A 130 0.93 19.33 16.20
CA VAL A 130 1.09 20.66 16.81
C VAL A 130 2.29 21.39 16.19
N VAL A 131 2.23 22.71 16.07
CA VAL A 131 3.34 23.55 15.61
C VAL A 131 4.58 23.27 16.46
N GLY A 132 5.68 22.84 15.84
CA GLY A 132 6.94 22.57 16.50
C GLY A 132 8.09 23.31 15.82
N SER A 133 9.06 23.77 16.61
CA SER A 133 10.34 24.30 16.12
C SER A 133 11.48 23.41 16.62
N GLY A 134 12.53 23.22 15.82
CA GLY A 134 13.76 22.50 16.22
C GLY A 134 13.91 21.07 15.67
N THR A 135 13.05 20.12 16.06
CA THR A 135 13.13 18.72 15.60
C THR A 135 12.14 18.48 14.47
N ILE A 136 12.47 17.64 13.47
CA ILE A 136 11.55 17.22 12.41
C ILE A 136 10.46 16.33 13.04
N PRO A 137 9.23 16.80 13.27
CA PRO A 137 8.20 15.99 13.89
C PRO A 137 7.60 15.10 12.80
N ARG A 138 7.22 13.87 13.17
CA ARG A 138 6.47 12.96 12.32
C ARG A 138 5.05 12.84 12.89
N ILE A 139 4.05 13.07 12.07
CA ILE A 139 2.65 12.92 12.49
C ILE A 139 2.27 11.45 12.72
N LEU A 140 2.90 10.54 11.99
CA LEU A 140 2.72 9.10 12.10
C LEU A 140 4.08 8.39 11.99
N LEU A 141 4.36 7.50 12.92
CA LEU A 141 5.46 6.53 12.86
C LEU A 141 4.88 5.14 13.03
N VAL A 142 5.18 4.25 12.09
CA VAL A 142 4.93 2.82 12.24
C VAL A 142 6.28 2.13 12.18
N THR A 143 6.57 1.30 13.18
CA THR A 143 7.82 0.55 13.27
C THR A 143 7.48 -0.88 13.67
N GLY A 144 7.73 -1.82 12.75
CA GLY A 144 7.61 -3.24 13.03
C GLY A 144 8.69 -3.70 14.00
N ALA A 145 8.33 -4.54 14.97
CA ALA A 145 9.29 -5.20 15.84
C ALA A 145 9.94 -6.39 15.13
N ALA A 146 11.15 -6.78 15.55
CA ALA A 146 11.80 -7.97 15.02
C ALA A 146 10.99 -9.23 15.36
N MET A 147 10.77 -10.09 14.36
CA MET A 147 10.15 -11.42 14.53
C MET A 147 11.22 -12.50 14.32
N THR A 148 11.51 -13.31 15.35
CA THR A 148 12.67 -14.24 15.34
C THR A 148 12.30 -15.73 15.23
N ALA A 149 11.01 -16.07 15.10
CA ALA A 149 10.55 -17.45 15.03
C ALA A 149 9.22 -17.59 14.28
N LEU A 150 9.00 -16.78 13.23
CA LEU A 150 7.79 -16.89 12.43
C LEU A 150 7.76 -18.25 11.72
N THR A 151 6.63 -18.95 11.81
CA THR A 151 6.44 -20.26 11.17
C THR A 151 6.67 -20.14 9.66
N ALA A 152 7.42 -21.09 9.09
CA ALA A 152 7.68 -21.12 7.65
C ALA A 152 6.37 -21.05 6.84
N SER A 153 6.42 -20.40 5.68
CA SER A 153 5.26 -20.17 4.80
C SER A 153 4.15 -19.30 5.40
N THR A 154 4.44 -18.53 6.45
CA THR A 154 3.52 -17.50 6.99
C THR A 154 3.90 -16.13 6.45
N GLU A 155 2.91 -15.38 5.95
CA GLU A 155 3.11 -13.99 5.53
C GLU A 155 3.11 -13.05 6.76
N ALA A 156 3.98 -12.05 6.75
CA ALA A 156 4.00 -10.98 7.74
C ALA A 156 3.68 -9.64 7.07
N ILE A 157 2.67 -8.93 7.59
CA ILE A 157 2.22 -7.64 7.08
C ILE A 157 2.32 -6.61 8.22
N ASP A 158 3.12 -5.56 8.03
CA ASP A 158 3.26 -4.49 9.04
C ASP A 158 2.08 -3.52 9.03
N VAL A 159 1.55 -3.18 7.84
CA VAL A 159 0.42 -2.25 7.68
C VAL A 159 -0.55 -2.81 6.63
N TYR A 160 -1.82 -2.98 7.02
CA TYR A 160 -2.87 -3.48 6.15
C TYR A 160 -4.00 -2.45 5.98
N PHE A 161 -4.22 -1.96 4.76
CA PHE A 161 -5.37 -1.12 4.42
C PHE A 161 -6.49 -1.97 3.82
N ASN A 162 -7.46 -2.39 4.64
CA ASN A 162 -8.59 -3.15 4.14
C ASN A 162 -9.63 -2.23 3.46
N LEU A 163 -9.58 -2.14 2.12
CA LEU A 163 -10.50 -1.34 1.30
C LEU A 163 -11.45 -2.19 0.45
N GLY A 164 -11.41 -3.52 0.56
CA GLY A 164 -12.16 -4.48 -0.26
C GLY A 164 -13.65 -4.61 0.10
N ARG A 165 -14.36 -3.48 0.23
CA ARG A 165 -15.78 -3.43 0.60
C ARG A 165 -16.64 -2.93 -0.57
N THR A 166 -17.90 -3.34 -0.62
CA THR A 166 -18.88 -2.75 -1.53
C THR A 166 -19.23 -1.35 -1.06
N VAL A 167 -19.01 -0.34 -1.91
CA VAL A 167 -19.49 1.04 -1.70
C VAL A 167 -20.56 1.32 -2.75
N GLN A 168 -21.81 1.50 -2.30
CA GLN A 168 -22.94 1.75 -3.19
C GLN A 168 -23.33 3.23 -3.14
N PHE A 169 -23.34 3.88 -4.31
CA PHE A 169 -23.81 5.25 -4.49
C PHE A 169 -25.24 5.27 -5.05
N ALA A 170 -25.95 6.38 -4.87
CA ALA A 170 -27.21 6.62 -5.56
C ALA A 170 -27.00 6.75 -7.08
N THR A 171 -28.05 6.56 -7.86
CA THR A 171 -28.00 6.69 -9.32
C THR A 171 -27.51 8.08 -9.75
N GLY A 172 -26.44 8.12 -10.54
CA GLY A 172 -25.80 9.34 -11.03
C GLY A 172 -24.35 9.08 -11.47
N ALA A 173 -23.76 9.99 -12.24
CA ALA A 173 -22.36 9.90 -12.65
C ALA A 173 -21.44 10.56 -11.61
N LEU A 174 -20.34 9.90 -11.26
CA LEU A 174 -19.26 10.49 -10.48
C LEU A 174 -18.09 10.84 -11.41
N THR A 175 -17.66 12.10 -11.42
CA THR A 175 -16.51 12.53 -12.24
C THR A 175 -15.19 11.97 -11.73
N THR A 176 -15.03 11.80 -10.41
CA THR A 176 -13.83 11.22 -9.80
C THR A 176 -14.18 10.61 -8.45
N GLN A 177 -13.66 9.40 -8.19
CA GLN A 177 -13.73 8.73 -6.89
C GLN A 177 -12.33 8.14 -6.61
N ARG A 178 -11.87 8.23 -5.35
CA ARG A 178 -10.54 7.76 -4.92
C ARG A 178 -10.65 7.16 -3.53
N ALA A 179 -10.16 5.94 -3.35
CA ALA A 179 -10.18 5.27 -2.05
C ALA A 179 -8.99 5.70 -1.16
N VAL A 180 -7.85 6.00 -1.76
CA VAL A 180 -6.68 6.60 -1.12
C VAL A 180 -6.22 7.78 -1.96
N TYR A 181 -5.93 8.91 -1.32
CA TYR A 181 -5.47 10.11 -2.00
C TYR A 181 -4.38 10.79 -1.17
N ILE A 182 -3.22 11.02 -1.80
CA ILE A 182 -2.08 11.72 -1.20
C ILE A 182 -1.92 13.04 -1.95
N THR A 183 -2.02 14.14 -1.21
CA THR A 183 -1.85 15.49 -1.76
C THR A 183 -0.41 15.95 -1.60
N ALA A 184 0.11 16.69 -2.59
CA ALA A 184 1.44 17.29 -2.50
C ALA A 184 1.46 18.45 -1.49
N PRO A 185 2.49 18.57 -0.64
CA PRO A 185 2.66 19.73 0.23
C PRO A 185 3.14 20.96 -0.54
N THR A 186 2.87 22.15 0.00
CA THR A 186 3.52 23.40 -0.41
C THR A 186 4.62 23.74 0.58
N TYR A 187 5.88 23.76 0.12
CA TYR A 187 7.01 24.21 0.93
C TYR A 187 7.27 25.70 0.69
N ALA A 188 7.40 26.48 1.76
CA ALA A 188 7.68 27.91 1.70
C ALA A 188 8.79 28.28 2.70
N PHE A 189 9.59 29.28 2.33
CA PHE A 189 10.65 29.84 3.16
C PHE A 189 10.44 31.34 3.31
N VAL A 190 10.80 31.90 4.45
CA VAL A 190 10.73 33.35 4.72
C VAL A 190 11.83 34.17 3.99
N GLY A 191 12.70 33.49 3.25
CA GLY A 191 13.75 34.07 2.40
C GLY A 191 14.20 33.05 1.34
N THR A 192 15.03 33.47 0.40
CA THR A 192 15.49 32.60 -0.70
C THR A 192 16.14 31.33 -0.18
N SER A 193 15.65 30.18 -0.61
CA SER A 193 16.13 28.85 -0.21
C SER A 193 15.83 27.85 -1.32
N THR A 194 16.52 26.71 -1.34
CA THR A 194 16.36 25.70 -2.39
C THR A 194 16.20 24.31 -1.77
N ILE A 195 15.17 23.59 -2.20
CA ILE A 195 15.06 22.15 -1.99
C ILE A 195 15.48 21.49 -3.30
N THR A 196 16.62 20.80 -3.30
CA THR A 196 17.15 20.14 -4.50
C THR A 196 16.25 19.00 -4.96
N ASN A 197 15.71 18.21 -4.01
CA ASN A 197 14.86 17.07 -4.27
C ASN A 197 13.64 17.13 -3.32
N ALA A 198 12.44 17.31 -3.88
CA ALA A 198 11.20 17.28 -3.14
C ALA A 198 10.32 16.13 -3.66
N TYR A 199 9.86 15.27 -2.74
CA TYR A 199 9.03 14.13 -3.08
C TYR A 199 7.74 14.17 -2.26
N THR A 200 6.59 13.98 -2.92
CA THR A 200 5.31 13.73 -2.22
C THR A 200 5.27 12.31 -1.66
N PHE A 201 5.86 11.36 -2.37
CA PHE A 201 5.99 9.97 -1.97
C PHE A 201 7.33 9.43 -2.50
N ALA A 202 8.09 8.79 -1.63
CA ALA A 202 9.36 8.18 -1.96
C ALA A 202 9.47 6.82 -1.30
N ILE A 203 9.94 5.84 -2.05
CA ILE A 203 10.27 4.49 -1.56
C ILE A 203 11.79 4.36 -1.65
N SER A 204 12.45 4.05 -0.54
CA SER A 204 13.91 3.97 -0.46
C SER A 204 14.50 2.82 -1.29
N GLY A 205 13.74 1.76 -1.51
CA GLY A 205 14.14 0.61 -2.31
C GLY A 205 13.24 -0.60 -2.09
N ALA A 206 13.58 -1.69 -2.78
CA ALA A 206 12.99 -2.99 -2.50
C ALA A 206 13.52 -3.59 -1.19
N PRO A 207 12.85 -4.59 -0.59
CA PRO A 207 13.35 -5.26 0.62
C PRO A 207 14.77 -5.81 0.43
N GLY A 208 15.62 -5.62 1.45
CA GLY A 208 16.98 -6.14 1.48
C GLY A 208 17.07 -7.59 1.93
N VAL A 209 18.14 -8.29 1.54
CA VAL A 209 18.40 -9.67 1.95
C VAL A 209 19.15 -9.71 3.30
N GLY A 210 18.55 -10.37 4.29
CA GLY A 210 19.20 -10.65 5.58
C GLY A 210 20.00 -11.95 5.55
N ALA A 211 20.68 -12.27 6.66
CA ALA A 211 21.38 -13.54 6.82
C ALA A 211 20.42 -14.72 6.58
N ASN A 212 20.87 -15.70 5.79
CA ASN A 212 20.12 -16.93 5.45
C ASN A 212 18.79 -16.72 4.70
N ALA A 213 18.55 -15.53 4.12
CA ALA A 213 17.38 -15.26 3.27
C ALA A 213 17.73 -15.31 1.78
N THR A 214 16.77 -15.71 0.94
CA THR A 214 16.88 -15.64 -0.53
C THR A 214 15.68 -14.86 -1.06
N LEU A 215 15.93 -13.77 -1.80
CA LEU A 215 14.89 -12.97 -2.45
C LEU A 215 15.04 -13.06 -3.97
N SER A 216 14.16 -13.82 -4.62
CA SER A 216 14.21 -13.99 -6.08
C SER A 216 13.61 -12.81 -6.84
N ASN A 217 12.66 -12.08 -6.23
CA ASN A 217 11.92 -10.99 -6.88
C ASN A 217 11.61 -9.85 -5.90
N ALA A 218 12.64 -9.22 -5.35
CA ALA A 218 12.43 -8.00 -4.55
C ALA A 218 11.89 -6.86 -5.43
N ARG A 219 10.80 -6.22 -5.03
CA ARG A 219 10.19 -5.06 -5.70
C ARG A 219 9.88 -3.98 -4.67
N ALA A 220 10.17 -2.73 -5.01
CA ALA A 220 9.83 -1.58 -4.15
C ALA A 220 8.34 -1.22 -4.26
N PHE A 221 7.76 -1.39 -5.46
CA PHE A 221 6.37 -1.11 -5.78
C PHE A 221 5.87 -2.13 -6.79
N VAL A 222 4.62 -2.55 -6.65
CA VAL A 222 3.95 -3.49 -7.57
C VAL A 222 2.46 -3.14 -7.67
N VAL A 223 1.91 -3.28 -8.87
CA VAL A 223 0.47 -3.29 -9.15
C VAL A 223 0.16 -4.66 -9.73
N GLU A 224 -0.55 -5.49 -8.98
CA GLU A 224 -0.72 -6.92 -9.33
C GLU A 224 -1.70 -7.15 -10.49
N SER A 225 -2.65 -6.22 -10.67
CA SER A 225 -3.62 -6.26 -11.77
C SER A 225 -4.18 -4.87 -12.07
N GLY A 226 -4.87 -4.75 -13.21
CA GLY A 226 -5.47 -3.49 -13.64
C GLY A 226 -4.49 -2.56 -14.38
N LEU A 227 -4.99 -1.39 -14.77
CA LEU A 227 -4.20 -0.38 -15.48
C LEU A 227 -3.52 0.56 -14.49
N SER A 228 -2.29 0.97 -14.82
CA SER A 228 -1.57 2.04 -14.13
C SER A 228 -1.46 3.25 -15.06
N GLU A 229 -1.90 4.41 -14.61
CA GLU A 229 -1.85 5.65 -15.39
C GLU A 229 -0.81 6.63 -14.85
N PHE A 230 0.13 7.05 -15.71
CA PHE A 230 1.11 8.09 -15.40
C PHE A 230 0.90 9.26 -16.36
N LYS A 231 0.17 10.29 -15.90
CA LYS A 231 -0.11 11.50 -16.72
C LYS A 231 1.09 12.45 -16.84
N GLY A 232 2.03 12.35 -15.92
CA GLY A 232 3.30 13.08 -15.95
C GLY A 232 4.37 12.34 -16.74
N ARG A 233 5.54 12.94 -16.88
CA ARG A 233 6.71 12.24 -17.43
C ARG A 233 7.20 11.19 -16.45
N THR A 234 7.49 9.99 -16.94
CA THR A 234 8.18 8.94 -16.17
C THR A 234 9.66 8.97 -16.47
N LEU A 235 10.48 9.23 -15.45
CA LEU A 235 11.93 9.15 -15.55
C LEU A 235 12.38 7.76 -15.07
N PHE A 236 13.20 7.10 -15.86
CA PHE A 236 13.82 5.83 -15.49
C PHE A 236 15.33 6.00 -15.33
N ALA A 237 15.93 5.18 -14.46
CA ALA A 237 17.38 5.15 -14.32
C ALA A 237 18.07 4.71 -15.62
N ALA A 238 19.35 5.04 -15.77
CA ALA A 238 20.17 4.47 -16.83
C ALA A 238 20.21 2.94 -16.67
N SER A 239 20.15 2.22 -17.79
CA SER A 239 20.39 0.78 -17.77
C SER A 239 21.83 0.50 -17.36
N THR A 240 22.02 -0.60 -16.65
CA THR A 240 23.35 -1.12 -16.31
C THR A 240 23.53 -2.50 -16.93
N ALA A 241 24.74 -3.06 -16.87
CA ALA A 241 24.95 -4.46 -17.23
C ALA A 241 23.95 -5.34 -16.45
N SER A 242 23.19 -6.15 -17.18
CA SER A 242 22.17 -7.06 -16.63
C SER A 242 20.93 -6.41 -16.00
N ALA A 243 20.69 -5.10 -16.17
CA ALA A 243 19.47 -4.45 -15.71
C ALA A 243 18.91 -3.46 -16.75
N SER A 244 17.72 -3.77 -17.26
CA SER A 244 16.93 -2.85 -18.08
C SER A 244 16.12 -1.91 -17.19
N SER A 245 16.01 -0.65 -17.59
CA SER A 245 15.20 0.34 -16.90
C SER A 245 13.69 0.15 -17.14
N ILE A 246 13.33 -0.38 -18.31
CA ILE A 246 11.98 -0.82 -18.67
C ILE A 246 12.09 -2.24 -19.25
N ARG A 247 11.24 -3.15 -18.77
CA ARG A 247 11.06 -4.47 -19.35
C ARG A 247 9.63 -4.62 -19.80
N ILE A 248 9.44 -4.82 -21.10
CA ILE A 248 8.16 -5.26 -21.67
C ILE A 248 8.30 -6.77 -21.86
N THR A 249 7.40 -7.53 -21.24
CA THR A 249 7.49 -9.00 -21.25
C THR A 249 6.86 -9.55 -22.52
N GLN A 250 7.54 -10.51 -23.14
CA GLN A 250 7.06 -11.18 -24.35
C GLN A 250 5.72 -11.88 -24.10
N GLY A 251 4.75 -11.64 -24.97
CA GLY A 251 3.45 -12.33 -24.94
C GLY A 251 2.95 -12.70 -26.33
N SER A 252 1.95 -13.58 -26.37
CA SER A 252 1.16 -13.87 -27.57
C SER A 252 0.12 -12.75 -27.74
N HIS A 253 0.53 -11.55 -28.11
CA HIS A 253 -0.41 -10.45 -28.24
C HIS A 253 -1.36 -10.66 -29.43
N VAL A 254 -2.66 -10.45 -29.22
CA VAL A 254 -3.69 -10.58 -30.26
C VAL A 254 -3.69 -9.31 -31.11
N THR A 255 -3.54 -9.43 -32.43
CA THR A 255 -3.46 -8.28 -33.36
C THR A 255 -4.73 -7.43 -33.44
N SER A 256 -5.80 -7.81 -32.75
CA SER A 256 -7.04 -7.06 -32.60
C SER A 256 -7.04 -6.15 -31.37
N GLY A 257 -7.31 -4.86 -31.55
CA GLY A 257 -7.56 -3.91 -30.45
C GLY A 257 -6.40 -2.96 -30.09
N LEU A 258 -5.27 -3.02 -30.80
CA LEU A 258 -4.18 -2.06 -30.61
C LEU A 258 -4.59 -0.65 -31.07
N ALA A 259 -4.24 0.35 -30.28
CA ALA A 259 -4.36 1.76 -30.60
C ALA A 259 -3.02 2.34 -31.06
N ASP A 260 -3.06 3.50 -31.71
CA ASP A 260 -1.85 4.26 -32.00
C ASP A 260 -1.17 4.70 -30.69
N GLY A 261 0.16 4.52 -30.62
CA GLY A 261 0.96 4.75 -29.41
C GLY A 261 1.26 3.49 -28.60
N ASP A 262 0.60 2.36 -28.91
CA ASP A 262 0.90 1.09 -28.26
C ASP A 262 2.31 0.59 -28.60
N VAL A 263 2.94 -0.05 -27.63
CA VAL A 263 4.27 -0.65 -27.73
C VAL A 263 4.25 -2.02 -27.07
N TRP A 264 4.69 -3.06 -27.79
CA TRP A 264 4.62 -4.44 -27.31
C TRP A 264 5.78 -5.30 -27.82
N CYS A 265 5.96 -6.47 -27.22
CA CYS A 265 6.88 -7.49 -27.72
C CYS A 265 6.21 -8.86 -27.82
N THR A 266 6.58 -9.59 -28.88
CA THR A 266 6.18 -10.98 -29.12
C THR A 266 7.43 -11.83 -29.37
N ALA A 267 7.26 -13.13 -29.64
CA ALA A 267 8.37 -14.00 -30.02
C ALA A 267 9.13 -13.52 -31.27
N THR A 268 8.48 -12.72 -32.11
CA THR A 268 9.04 -12.26 -33.38
C THR A 268 9.70 -10.88 -33.29
N GLY A 269 9.61 -10.19 -32.15
CA GLY A 269 10.34 -8.94 -31.93
C GLY A 269 9.62 -7.92 -31.07
N PHE A 270 10.06 -6.67 -31.21
CA PHE A 270 9.53 -5.49 -30.55
C PHE A 270 8.84 -4.57 -31.57
N PHE A 271 7.65 -4.08 -31.23
CA PHE A 271 6.76 -3.41 -32.16
C PHE A 271 6.14 -2.17 -31.52
N GLY A 272 5.76 -1.22 -32.37
CA GLY A 272 4.89 -0.11 -32.03
C GLY A 272 3.79 0.08 -33.06
N ARG A 273 2.70 0.76 -32.70
CA ARG A 273 1.61 1.10 -33.62
C ARG A 273 1.52 2.61 -33.81
N THR A 274 1.45 3.05 -35.06
CA THR A 274 1.25 4.46 -35.39
C THR A 274 0.55 4.60 -36.74
N GLY A 275 -0.39 5.53 -36.86
CA GLY A 275 -1.17 5.73 -38.09
C GLY A 275 -1.95 4.49 -38.51
N GLY A 276 -2.38 3.66 -37.56
CA GLY A 276 -3.09 2.41 -37.82
C GLY A 276 -2.22 1.23 -38.25
N ALA A 277 -0.90 1.42 -38.46
CA ALA A 277 0.03 0.40 -38.90
C ALA A 277 0.92 -0.13 -37.76
N THR A 278 1.23 -1.43 -37.79
CA THR A 278 2.24 -2.04 -36.91
C THR A 278 3.62 -1.86 -37.52
N ILE A 279 4.55 -1.32 -36.75
CA ILE A 279 5.94 -1.08 -37.14
C ILE A 279 6.87 -1.91 -36.24
N PRO A 280 7.70 -2.81 -36.78
CA PRO A 280 8.77 -3.44 -36.02
C PRO A 280 9.84 -2.42 -35.68
N LEU A 281 10.14 -2.27 -34.39
CA LEU A 281 11.08 -1.29 -33.85
C LEU A 281 12.50 -1.86 -33.70
N SER A 282 12.69 -3.14 -34.02
CA SER A 282 14.01 -3.78 -34.13
C SER A 282 14.02 -4.75 -35.31
N ARG A 283 15.06 -4.72 -36.15
CA ARG A 283 15.37 -5.93 -36.94
C ARG A 283 16.79 -6.04 -37.47
N GLY A 284 17.39 -7.21 -37.22
CA GLY A 284 18.51 -7.73 -38.01
C GLY A 284 18.06 -8.27 -39.37
N ALA A 285 18.97 -8.84 -40.14
CA ALA A 285 18.65 -9.45 -41.43
C ALA A 285 17.72 -10.67 -41.27
N VAL A 286 16.64 -10.74 -42.05
CA VAL A 286 15.78 -11.92 -42.14
C VAL A 286 16.44 -12.95 -43.05
N GLY A 287 16.65 -14.17 -42.59
CA GLY A 287 17.11 -15.26 -43.45
C GLY A 287 16.00 -15.75 -44.36
N LEU A 288 16.23 -15.75 -45.67
CA LEU A 288 15.37 -16.40 -46.64
C LEU A 288 15.87 -17.82 -46.91
N THR A 289 14.93 -18.72 -47.17
CA THR A 289 15.23 -20.08 -47.60
C THR A 289 15.60 -20.08 -49.09
N ASP A 290 16.73 -20.68 -49.44
CA ASP A 290 17.08 -20.95 -50.84
C ASP A 290 16.17 -22.06 -51.39
N ALA A 291 15.35 -21.71 -52.37
CA ALA A 291 14.40 -22.58 -53.04
C ALA A 291 14.31 -22.18 -54.52
N ALA A 292 13.71 -23.04 -55.36
CA ALA A 292 13.50 -22.71 -56.78
C ALA A 292 12.81 -21.33 -56.96
N ASN A 293 11.85 -21.05 -56.07
CA ASN A 293 11.17 -19.77 -55.92
C ASN A 293 11.40 -19.25 -54.49
N ILE A 294 12.20 -18.19 -54.34
CA ILE A 294 12.49 -17.58 -53.05
C ILE A 294 11.35 -16.65 -52.68
N ALA A 295 10.65 -16.95 -51.57
CA ALA A 295 9.54 -16.15 -51.08
C ALA A 295 10.00 -15.10 -50.06
N THR A 296 9.40 -13.91 -50.10
CA THR A 296 9.67 -12.81 -49.16
C THR A 296 8.36 -12.30 -48.57
N ASP A 297 8.23 -12.29 -47.25
CA ASP A 297 7.19 -11.53 -46.56
C ASP A 297 7.76 -10.15 -46.18
N ALA A 298 7.31 -9.12 -46.89
CA ALA A 298 7.84 -7.76 -46.76
C ALA A 298 7.56 -7.14 -45.38
N SER A 299 6.58 -7.66 -44.63
CA SER A 299 6.33 -7.23 -43.24
C SER A 299 7.40 -7.75 -42.27
N LEU A 300 8.01 -8.91 -42.58
CA LEU A 300 8.98 -9.57 -41.72
C LEU A 300 10.36 -8.98 -41.79
N GLY A 301 10.72 -8.18 -42.82
CA GLY A 301 12.10 -7.75 -43.12
C GLY A 301 12.25 -6.36 -43.75
N THR A 302 13.42 -5.76 -43.59
CA THR A 302 13.88 -4.55 -44.32
C THR A 302 15.21 -4.87 -44.95
N LEU A 303 16.00 -5.75 -44.32
CA LEU A 303 17.08 -6.51 -44.94
C LEU A 303 16.70 -8.00 -44.98
N PHE A 304 16.74 -8.61 -46.15
CA PHE A 304 16.49 -10.04 -46.36
C PHE A 304 17.72 -10.70 -46.98
N GLY A 305 18.25 -11.74 -46.34
CA GLY A 305 19.48 -12.41 -46.75
C GLY A 305 19.23 -13.80 -47.29
N VAL A 306 19.80 -14.14 -48.45
CA VAL A 306 19.80 -15.51 -48.99
C VAL A 306 21.20 -15.91 -49.42
N THR A 307 21.56 -17.17 -49.26
CA THR A 307 22.78 -17.76 -49.86
C THR A 307 22.33 -18.70 -50.97
N LEU A 308 22.69 -18.39 -52.21
CA LEU A 308 22.26 -19.17 -53.37
C LEU A 308 23.05 -20.46 -53.49
N THR A 309 22.37 -21.57 -53.75
CA THR A 309 23.01 -22.86 -54.08
C THR A 309 22.78 -23.29 -55.53
N ALA A 310 21.93 -22.56 -56.25
CA ALA A 310 21.68 -22.68 -57.68
C ALA A 310 21.12 -21.35 -58.20
N SER A 311 20.97 -21.19 -59.51
CA SER A 311 20.19 -20.07 -60.07
C SER A 311 18.72 -20.19 -59.69
N ARG A 312 18.13 -19.12 -59.12
CA ARG A 312 16.77 -19.11 -58.56
C ARG A 312 15.88 -18.03 -59.17
N THR A 313 14.58 -18.12 -58.88
CA THR A 313 13.64 -17.04 -59.11
C THR A 313 13.32 -16.33 -57.80
N MET A 314 13.41 -15.00 -57.76
CA MET A 314 12.89 -14.21 -56.66
C MET A 314 11.39 -13.98 -56.89
N SER A 315 10.54 -14.50 -56.01
CA SER A 315 9.08 -14.37 -56.12
C SER A 315 8.58 -12.97 -55.73
N ALA A 316 7.37 -12.62 -56.15
CA ALA A 316 6.68 -11.42 -55.69
C ALA A 316 6.60 -11.39 -54.14
N PRO A 317 7.07 -10.32 -53.47
CA PRO A 317 6.95 -10.19 -52.03
C PRO A 317 5.49 -10.08 -51.57
N THR A 318 5.14 -10.71 -50.44
CA THR A 318 3.82 -10.63 -49.80
C THR A 318 3.77 -9.50 -48.76
N ASN A 319 2.56 -9.07 -48.40
CA ASN A 319 2.29 -8.01 -47.41
C ASN A 319 2.97 -6.65 -47.67
N PRO A 320 3.02 -6.12 -48.91
CA PRO A 320 3.61 -4.83 -49.18
C PRO A 320 2.73 -3.68 -48.67
N SER A 321 3.34 -2.58 -48.24
CA SER A 321 2.66 -1.29 -48.00
C SER A 321 3.25 -0.19 -48.88
N ASN A 322 2.45 0.79 -49.29
CA ASN A 322 2.93 1.87 -50.15
C ASN A 322 4.14 2.60 -49.56
N GLY A 323 5.19 2.83 -50.37
CA GLY A 323 6.44 3.45 -49.94
C GLY A 323 7.36 2.55 -49.12
N MET A 324 7.02 1.27 -48.91
CA MET A 324 7.86 0.33 -48.19
C MET A 324 9.18 0.10 -48.94
N MET A 325 10.30 0.16 -48.21
CA MET A 325 11.63 -0.13 -48.76
C MET A 325 12.16 -1.45 -48.21
N ILE A 326 12.68 -2.30 -49.10
CA ILE A 326 13.35 -3.56 -48.75
C ILE A 326 14.72 -3.63 -49.42
N MET A 327 15.64 -4.33 -48.80
CA MET A 327 16.98 -4.61 -49.30
C MET A 327 17.21 -6.12 -49.30
N TYR A 328 17.59 -6.68 -50.43
CA TYR A 328 18.08 -8.05 -50.51
C TYR A 328 19.60 -8.07 -50.35
N ARG A 329 20.13 -8.95 -49.51
CA ARG A 329 21.54 -9.34 -49.45
C ARG A 329 21.67 -10.75 -50.00
N ILE A 330 22.12 -10.85 -51.23
CA ILE A 330 22.25 -12.12 -51.95
C ILE A 330 23.72 -12.55 -51.86
N THR A 331 23.97 -13.74 -51.33
CA THR A 331 25.32 -14.31 -51.19
C THR A 331 25.52 -15.43 -52.19
N GLN A 332 26.62 -15.44 -52.93
CA GLN A 332 27.00 -16.56 -53.78
C GLN A 332 27.45 -17.76 -52.91
N GLY A 333 26.77 -18.90 -53.01
CA GLY A 333 27.15 -20.13 -52.32
C GLY A 333 28.17 -20.98 -53.08
N GLY A 334 28.20 -22.28 -52.81
CA GLY A 334 29.34 -23.19 -53.03
C GLY A 334 30.02 -23.19 -54.41
N SER A 335 29.31 -22.99 -55.52
CA SER A 335 29.92 -22.91 -56.86
C SER A 335 30.01 -21.49 -57.43
N GLY A 336 29.34 -20.54 -56.79
CA GLY A 336 29.18 -19.18 -57.31
C GLY A 336 28.51 -19.15 -58.68
N SER A 337 28.61 -17.99 -59.34
CA SER A 337 28.03 -17.72 -60.66
C SER A 337 26.53 -18.02 -60.78
N TYR A 338 25.80 -18.02 -59.67
CA TYR A 338 24.36 -18.21 -59.66
C TYR A 338 23.66 -16.91 -60.03
N THR A 339 22.58 -17.04 -60.79
CA THR A 339 21.76 -15.92 -61.25
C THR A 339 20.42 -15.87 -60.52
N ILE A 340 19.83 -14.68 -60.49
CA ILE A 340 18.44 -14.49 -60.06
C ILE A 340 17.62 -14.03 -61.24
N THR A 341 16.55 -14.77 -61.50
CA THR A 341 15.42 -14.29 -62.32
C THR A 341 14.45 -13.56 -61.38
N TRP A 342 14.04 -12.36 -61.75
CA TRP A 342 13.12 -11.57 -60.94
C TRP A 342 11.69 -11.75 -61.43
N ASP A 343 10.74 -11.94 -60.51
CA ASP A 343 9.31 -11.88 -60.82
C ASP A 343 8.95 -10.54 -61.53
N PRO A 344 8.00 -10.53 -62.48
CA PRO A 344 7.58 -9.32 -63.18
C PRO A 344 7.09 -8.15 -62.31
N VAL A 345 6.78 -8.36 -61.02
CA VAL A 345 6.49 -7.25 -60.10
C VAL A 345 7.73 -6.40 -59.78
N PHE A 346 8.93 -6.95 -59.91
CA PHE A 346 10.17 -6.19 -59.79
C PHE A 346 10.43 -5.43 -61.09
N GLN A 347 10.45 -4.11 -60.97
CA GLN A 347 10.64 -3.22 -62.11
C GLN A 347 12.00 -2.55 -62.03
N PHE A 348 12.75 -2.64 -63.12
CA PHE A 348 14.04 -1.99 -63.30
C PHE A 348 13.89 -0.82 -64.25
N SER A 349 14.61 0.27 -64.00
CA SER A 349 14.58 1.44 -64.87
C SER A 349 15.69 1.36 -65.92
N THR A 350 15.63 2.22 -66.94
CA THR A 350 16.71 2.32 -67.93
C THR A 350 18.04 2.75 -67.31
N ASN A 351 17.99 3.57 -66.24
CA ASN A 351 19.19 4.08 -65.55
C ASN A 351 19.65 3.16 -64.42
N LEU A 352 18.82 2.19 -64.04
CA LEU A 352 19.14 1.17 -63.06
C LEU A 352 18.55 -0.17 -63.52
N PRO A 353 19.20 -0.82 -64.52
CA PRO A 353 18.73 -2.07 -65.10
C PRO A 353 18.84 -3.23 -64.09
N ALA A 354 18.30 -4.40 -64.44
CA ALA A 354 18.41 -5.60 -63.61
C ALA A 354 19.89 -5.89 -63.27
N PRO A 355 20.23 -6.08 -61.97
CA PRO A 355 21.61 -6.25 -61.57
C PRO A 355 22.17 -7.59 -62.05
N VAL A 356 23.39 -7.55 -62.58
CA VAL A 356 24.18 -8.76 -62.83
C VAL A 356 24.92 -9.09 -61.53
N LEU A 357 24.56 -10.20 -60.89
CA LEU A 357 25.16 -10.58 -59.61
C LEU A 357 26.65 -10.87 -59.76
N SER A 358 27.39 -10.61 -58.67
CA SER A 358 28.77 -11.02 -58.54
C SER A 358 28.87 -12.54 -58.59
N THR A 359 29.99 -13.08 -59.09
CA THR A 359 30.12 -14.51 -59.39
C THR A 359 30.95 -15.29 -58.39
N ALA A 360 31.86 -14.65 -57.65
CA ALA A 360 32.75 -15.35 -56.72
C ALA A 360 32.00 -15.85 -55.47
N VAL A 361 32.35 -17.05 -55.03
CA VAL A 361 31.79 -17.69 -53.83
C VAL A 361 32.01 -16.78 -52.60
N GLY A 362 30.98 -16.66 -51.75
CA GLY A 362 31.00 -15.86 -50.53
C GLY A 362 30.78 -14.36 -50.74
N VAL A 363 30.77 -13.89 -51.99
CA VAL A 363 30.50 -12.49 -52.32
C VAL A 363 29.02 -12.16 -52.11
N LYS A 364 28.78 -10.97 -51.55
CA LYS A 364 27.46 -10.43 -51.23
C LYS A 364 27.12 -9.26 -52.14
N ASP A 365 25.91 -9.31 -52.66
CA ASP A 365 25.28 -8.25 -53.44
C ASP A 365 24.08 -7.70 -52.68
N TYR A 366 23.94 -6.38 -52.68
CA TYR A 366 22.85 -5.66 -52.04
C TYR A 366 21.97 -5.03 -53.11
N ILE A 367 20.66 -5.31 -53.10
CA ILE A 367 19.69 -4.79 -54.08
C ILE A 367 18.48 -4.23 -53.33
N GLY A 368 18.25 -2.93 -53.48
CA GLY A 368 17.20 -2.18 -52.80
C GLY A 368 15.99 -1.91 -53.70
N PHE A 369 14.80 -2.14 -53.16
CA PHE A 369 13.52 -1.91 -53.83
C PHE A 369 12.59 -1.03 -52.99
N CYS A 370 11.75 -0.24 -53.65
CA CYS A 370 10.67 0.54 -53.05
C CYS A 370 9.32 0.11 -53.66
N TYR A 371 8.31 -0.15 -52.84
CA TYR A 371 6.98 -0.54 -53.30
C TYR A 371 6.11 0.67 -53.64
N ASP A 372 5.52 0.66 -54.83
CA ASP A 372 4.51 1.60 -55.27
C ASP A 372 3.17 0.87 -55.40
N SER A 373 2.22 1.19 -54.52
CA SER A 373 0.89 0.56 -54.55
C SER A 373 0.03 1.02 -55.74
N GLY A 374 0.33 2.17 -56.34
CA GLY A 374 -0.39 2.66 -57.52
C GLY A 374 -0.12 1.83 -58.77
N LEU A 375 1.07 1.24 -58.88
CA LEU A 375 1.46 0.35 -59.98
C LEU A 375 1.50 -1.13 -59.59
N ALA A 376 1.39 -1.43 -58.30
CA ALA A 376 1.65 -2.76 -57.73
C ALA A 376 3.04 -3.31 -58.13
N LYS A 377 4.06 -2.44 -58.11
CA LYS A 377 5.44 -2.74 -58.51
C LYS A 377 6.44 -2.46 -57.39
N TRP A 378 7.49 -3.26 -57.38
CA TRP A 378 8.70 -3.02 -56.61
C TRP A 378 9.74 -2.36 -57.51
N HIS A 379 9.89 -1.05 -57.42
CA HIS A 379 10.89 -0.31 -58.19
C HIS A 379 12.27 -0.56 -57.62
N CYS A 380 13.21 -1.03 -58.44
CA CYS A 380 14.62 -1.07 -58.07
C CYS A 380 15.13 0.36 -57.92
N VAL A 381 15.67 0.69 -56.75
CA VAL A 381 16.15 2.05 -56.42
C VAL A 381 17.64 2.09 -56.13
N SER A 382 18.27 0.94 -55.84
CA SER A 382 19.73 0.86 -55.67
C SER A 382 20.22 -0.58 -55.85
N TYR A 383 21.48 -0.74 -56.25
CA TYR A 383 22.23 -1.94 -55.95
C TYR A 383 23.70 -1.61 -55.72
N ALA A 384 24.36 -2.40 -54.89
CA ALA A 384 25.79 -2.34 -54.63
C ALA A 384 26.30 -3.79 -54.58
N LEU A 385 27.26 -4.10 -55.45
CA LEU A 385 27.64 -5.46 -55.79
C LEU A 385 29.08 -5.71 -55.34
N GLY A 386 29.43 -6.97 -55.06
CA GLY A 386 30.83 -7.39 -54.98
C GLY A 386 31.45 -7.40 -53.59
N TYR A 387 30.67 -7.38 -52.51
CA TYR A 387 31.22 -7.39 -51.14
C TYR A 387 31.59 -8.81 -50.70
N GLY A 388 32.84 -9.21 -50.94
CA GLY A 388 33.41 -10.49 -50.50
C GLY A 388 34.17 -10.40 -49.17
N PRO A 389 34.61 -11.56 -48.64
CA PRO A 389 35.57 -11.59 -47.54
C PRO A 389 36.85 -10.81 -47.86
#